data_AF-A0A961KNC4-F1
#
_entry.id   AF-A0A961KNC4-F1
#
_cell.length_a   1.000
_cell.length_b   1.000
_cell.length_c   1.000
_cell.angle_alpha   90.00
_cell.angle_beta   90.00
_cell.angle_gamma   90.00
#
_symmetry.space_group_name_H-M   'P 1'
#
loop_
_entity.id
_entity.type
_entity.pdbx_description
1 polymer ?
#
loop_
_entity_poly.entity_id
_entity_poly.type
_entity_poly.pdbx_seq_one_letter_code
_entity_poly.pdbx_strand_id
1 'polypeptide(L)'
;MKFLDLARVHIRSGAGGNGCVSFRREKFIEFGGPDGGDGGKGGSVRAEAVEGLNTLIDFRYQQHFFARDGQGGMGRQRTGKDGEDIVLRVPVGTEILDEDQETLIADMTHAGQSVELARGGNGGWGNLHFKTSTNQAPRRANPGQDGVERTLWLRLKLIADVGLLGLPNAGKSTFLAATSNARPKIADYPFTTLHPNLGVVGIDGVEFVVADIPGLIEGAHEGRGIGDRFLGHVERCAVLLHLVDATSETIAQDYRTILGELEAYGGRLADRARITVLNKIDALDDEQRAAARAELEAAARGQVLAMSGASGEGLTEVLRALRHRIDADRLRKRPAAKAEPWRP
;
A
#
# COMPACT_ATOMS: atom_id res chain seq x y z
N MET A 1 -13.70 -9.71 1.66
CA MET A 1 -12.54 -9.16 0.93
C MET A 1 -11.28 -9.93 1.29
N LYS A 2 -10.44 -10.31 0.31
CA LYS A 2 -9.10 -10.86 0.54
C LYS A 2 -8.10 -9.72 0.37
N PHE A 3 -7.23 -9.52 1.34
CA PHE A 3 -6.12 -8.58 1.24
C PHE A 3 -5.05 -9.28 0.41
N LEU A 4 -4.61 -8.60 -0.65
CA LEU A 4 -3.44 -9.02 -1.41
C LEU A 4 -2.37 -7.96 -1.17
N ASP A 5 -1.28 -8.39 -0.55
CA ASP A 5 -0.19 -7.51 -0.12
C ASP A 5 1.07 -7.75 -0.96
N LEU A 6 1.04 -8.79 -1.79
CA LEU A 6 2.05 -9.10 -2.79
C LEU A 6 1.36 -9.39 -4.13
N ALA A 7 1.71 -8.65 -5.17
CA ALA A 7 1.16 -8.84 -6.50
C ALA A 7 2.24 -8.83 -7.58
N ARG A 8 2.18 -9.79 -8.49
CA ARG A 8 3.02 -9.81 -9.70
C ARG A 8 2.30 -9.04 -10.80
N VAL A 9 3.01 -8.11 -11.44
CA VAL A 9 2.52 -7.33 -12.59
C VAL A 9 3.52 -7.39 -13.74
N HIS A 10 3.00 -7.36 -14.95
CA HIS A 10 3.77 -7.32 -16.19
C HIS A 10 3.59 -5.94 -16.81
N ILE A 11 4.70 -5.25 -17.02
CA ILE A 11 4.71 -3.92 -17.62
C ILE A 11 5.42 -3.95 -18.97
N ARG A 12 4.91 -3.15 -19.91
CA ARG A 12 5.54 -2.96 -21.21
C ARG A 12 5.37 -1.52 -21.67
N SER A 13 6.47 -0.83 -21.93
CA SER A 13 6.39 0.48 -22.58
C SER A 13 6.08 0.34 -24.06
N GLY A 14 5.58 1.41 -24.67
CA GLY A 14 5.37 1.44 -26.11
C GLY A 14 6.70 1.44 -26.87
N ALA A 15 6.72 0.74 -28.01
CA ALA A 15 7.78 0.90 -28.99
C ALA A 15 7.65 2.25 -29.72
N GLY A 16 8.77 2.77 -30.22
CA GLY A 16 8.77 3.93 -31.09
C GLY A 16 8.19 3.58 -32.46
N GLY A 17 7.51 4.54 -33.09
CA GLY A 17 7.06 4.41 -34.46
C GLY A 17 8.22 4.38 -35.43
N ASN A 18 8.10 3.66 -36.54
CA ASN A 18 9.13 3.64 -37.58
C ASN A 18 9.17 4.94 -38.38
N GLY A 19 10.37 5.37 -38.78
CA GLY A 19 10.53 6.43 -39.77
C GLY A 19 10.04 6.00 -41.15
N CYS A 20 9.52 6.93 -41.93
CA CYS A 20 9.04 6.65 -43.28
C CYS A 20 10.10 6.95 -44.34
N VAL A 21 10.23 6.09 -45.35
CA VAL A 21 10.90 6.44 -46.60
C VAL A 21 9.84 6.86 -47.61
N SER A 22 9.77 8.15 -47.92
CA SER A 22 8.83 8.68 -48.91
C SER A 22 9.46 9.76 -49.77
N PHE A 23 8.93 9.92 -50.98
CA PHE A 23 9.34 10.96 -51.91
C PHE A 23 8.10 11.63 -52.48
N ARG A 24 8.18 12.96 -52.67
CA ARG A 24 7.11 13.73 -53.30
C ARG A 24 6.87 13.24 -54.73
N ARG A 25 5.61 13.04 -55.08
CA ARG A 25 5.18 12.68 -56.45
C ARG A 25 4.16 13.70 -56.93
N GLU A 26 4.55 14.50 -57.90
CA GLU A 26 3.73 15.55 -58.52
C GLU A 26 3.76 15.39 -60.03
N LYS A 27 2.63 15.68 -60.69
CA LYS A 27 2.42 15.39 -62.13
C LYS A 27 3.46 16.03 -63.06
N PHE A 28 4.08 17.14 -62.64
CA PHE A 28 5.03 17.92 -63.46
C PHE A 28 6.44 17.98 -62.84
N ILE A 29 6.75 17.13 -61.86
CA ILE A 29 8.07 17.04 -61.23
C ILE A 29 8.56 15.59 -61.32
N GLU A 30 9.57 15.35 -62.17
CA GLU A 30 10.11 14.00 -62.39
C GLU A 30 10.75 13.39 -61.13
N PHE A 31 11.48 14.20 -60.35
CA PHE A 31 12.14 13.76 -59.11
C PHE A 31 11.82 14.69 -57.93
N GLY A 32 10.76 14.36 -57.19
CA GLY A 32 10.46 15.05 -55.94
C GLY A 32 11.46 14.72 -54.84
N GLY A 33 11.76 15.72 -54.01
CA GLY A 33 12.61 15.52 -52.82
C GLY A 33 12.00 14.55 -51.80
N PRO A 34 12.80 14.08 -50.83
CA PRO A 34 12.32 13.22 -49.75
C PRO A 34 11.25 13.94 -48.92
N ASP A 35 10.23 13.21 -48.50
CA ASP A 35 9.13 13.72 -47.67
C ASP A 35 8.59 12.68 -46.68
N GLY A 36 9.38 11.68 -46.31
CA GLY A 36 9.03 10.76 -45.24
C GLY A 36 9.19 11.43 -43.87
N GLY A 37 8.11 11.47 -43.10
CA GLY A 37 8.12 11.94 -41.71
C GLY A 37 8.74 10.94 -40.73
N ASP A 38 9.01 11.44 -39.53
CA ASP A 38 9.56 10.66 -38.41
C ASP A 38 8.45 9.84 -37.72
N GLY A 39 8.82 8.78 -37.01
CA GLY A 39 7.90 8.06 -36.14
C GLY A 39 7.65 8.80 -34.81
N GLY A 40 6.49 8.57 -34.22
CA GLY A 40 6.17 9.06 -32.87
C GLY A 40 6.91 8.26 -31.80
N LYS A 41 7.06 8.84 -30.61
CA LYS A 41 7.60 8.15 -29.43
C LYS A 41 6.59 7.14 -28.88
N GLY A 42 7.05 6.02 -28.34
CA GLY A 42 6.21 5.12 -27.55
C GLY A 42 5.86 5.71 -26.17
N GLY A 43 4.72 5.31 -25.63
CA GLY A 43 4.31 5.68 -24.27
C GLY A 43 5.16 5.02 -23.19
N SER A 44 5.39 5.71 -22.08
CA SER A 44 6.07 5.20 -20.89
C SER A 44 5.09 4.51 -19.93
N VAL A 45 5.61 3.61 -19.09
CA VAL A 45 4.91 3.08 -17.91
C VAL A 45 5.43 3.79 -16.67
N ARG A 46 4.52 4.39 -15.89
CA ARG A 46 4.85 5.02 -14.61
C ARG A 46 4.09 4.37 -13.48
N ALA A 47 4.67 4.32 -12.28
CA ALA A 47 3.93 4.12 -11.05
C ALA A 47 3.56 5.47 -10.43
N GLU A 48 2.41 5.52 -9.78
CA GLU A 48 1.97 6.69 -9.00
C GLU A 48 1.35 6.22 -7.68
N ALA A 49 1.81 6.79 -6.57
CA ALA A 49 1.24 6.55 -5.25
C ALA A 49 -0.04 7.37 -5.06
N VAL A 50 -1.15 6.71 -4.78
CA VAL A 50 -2.46 7.37 -4.68
C VAL A 50 -3.05 7.17 -3.30
N GLU A 51 -3.60 8.25 -2.73
CA GLU A 51 -4.37 8.20 -1.49
C GLU A 51 -5.70 7.49 -1.69
N GLY A 52 -6.10 6.66 -0.71
CA GLY A 52 -7.36 5.90 -0.73
C GLY A 52 -7.24 4.47 -1.26
N LEU A 53 -6.13 4.10 -1.90
CA LEU A 53 -5.79 2.70 -2.17
C LEU A 53 -5.04 2.11 -0.98
N ASN A 54 -5.49 0.97 -0.46
CA ASN A 54 -4.94 0.35 0.75
C ASN A 54 -4.65 -1.15 0.59
N THR A 55 -4.79 -1.70 -0.61
CA THR A 55 -4.49 -3.10 -0.93
C THR A 55 -4.10 -3.21 -2.40
N LEU A 56 -3.36 -4.26 -2.77
CA LEU A 56 -2.98 -4.57 -4.14
C LEU A 56 -3.99 -5.50 -4.84
N ILE A 57 -5.21 -5.63 -4.32
CA ILE A 57 -6.20 -6.58 -4.85
C ILE A 57 -6.56 -6.32 -6.32
N ASP A 58 -6.52 -5.07 -6.77
CA ASP A 58 -6.85 -4.69 -8.15
C ASP A 58 -5.88 -5.33 -9.15
N PHE A 59 -4.62 -5.50 -8.75
CA PHE A 59 -3.59 -6.16 -9.55
C PHE A 59 -3.80 -7.66 -9.69
N ARG A 60 -4.72 -8.26 -8.94
CA ARG A 60 -5.14 -9.65 -9.17
C ARG A 60 -5.97 -9.79 -10.45
N TYR A 61 -6.78 -8.78 -10.75
CA TYR A 61 -7.68 -8.80 -11.90
C TYR A 61 -7.01 -8.16 -13.13
N GLN A 62 -6.18 -7.14 -12.89
CA GLN A 62 -5.41 -6.47 -13.94
C GLN A 62 -3.91 -6.64 -13.68
N GLN A 63 -3.30 -7.64 -14.30
CA GLN A 63 -1.86 -7.92 -14.16
C GLN A 63 -0.99 -7.28 -15.25
N HIS A 64 -1.58 -6.89 -16.38
CA HIS A 64 -0.84 -6.39 -17.54
C HIS A 64 -1.07 -4.89 -17.73
N PHE A 65 0.03 -4.13 -17.77
CA PHE A 65 0.03 -2.67 -17.96
C PHE A 65 0.93 -2.31 -19.14
N PHE A 66 0.32 -2.21 -20.31
CA PHE A 66 1.02 -1.95 -21.55
C PHE A 66 0.70 -0.54 -22.05
N ALA A 67 1.73 0.29 -22.21
CA ALA A 67 1.61 1.59 -22.84
C ALA A 67 1.42 1.43 -24.36
N ARG A 68 0.94 2.48 -25.02
CA ARG A 68 0.70 2.45 -26.48
C ARG A 68 1.99 2.71 -27.24
N ASP A 69 2.15 2.03 -28.38
CA ASP A 69 3.24 2.27 -29.32
C ASP A 69 3.06 3.61 -30.04
N GLY A 70 4.17 4.21 -30.43
CA GLY A 70 4.20 5.37 -31.31
C GLY A 70 3.77 5.00 -32.73
N GLN A 71 3.08 5.90 -33.42
CA GLN A 71 2.69 5.66 -34.81
C GLN A 71 3.88 5.87 -35.74
N GLY A 72 3.94 5.10 -36.82
CA GLY A 72 4.94 5.30 -37.87
C GLY A 72 4.77 6.65 -38.58
N GLY A 73 5.88 7.21 -39.05
CA GLY A 73 5.87 8.36 -39.93
C GLY A 73 5.18 8.04 -41.26
N MET A 74 4.75 9.07 -41.97
CA MET A 74 4.11 8.95 -43.28
C MET A 74 4.71 9.93 -44.27
N GLY A 75 4.47 9.68 -45.56
CA GLY A 75 4.77 10.64 -46.63
C GLY A 75 4.04 11.97 -46.43
N ARG A 76 4.47 12.99 -47.18
CA ARG A 76 4.08 14.40 -47.02
C ARG A 76 4.54 15.02 -45.70
N GLN A 77 5.71 14.62 -45.22
CA GLN A 77 6.38 15.12 -44.01
C GLN A 77 5.52 14.96 -42.74
N ARG A 78 4.71 13.91 -42.69
CA ARG A 78 3.79 13.68 -41.57
C ARG A 78 4.46 12.81 -40.51
N THR A 79 4.81 13.43 -39.39
CA THR A 79 5.33 12.71 -38.22
C THR A 79 4.22 11.91 -37.56
N GLY A 80 4.53 10.70 -37.11
CA GLY A 80 3.59 9.84 -36.40
C GLY A 80 3.23 10.39 -35.01
N LYS A 81 2.01 10.12 -34.55
CA LYS A 81 1.56 10.49 -33.20
C LYS A 81 2.31 9.68 -32.13
N ASP A 82 2.62 10.33 -31.01
CA ASP A 82 3.16 9.65 -29.83
C ASP A 82 2.13 8.70 -29.20
N GLY A 83 2.65 7.63 -28.62
CA GLY A 83 1.90 6.67 -27.82
C GLY A 83 1.52 7.23 -26.46
N GLU A 84 0.35 6.85 -25.98
CA GLU A 84 -0.17 7.23 -24.66
C GLU A 84 0.53 6.42 -23.54
N ASP A 85 0.95 7.14 -22.51
CA ASP A 85 1.51 6.58 -21.28
C ASP A 85 0.46 5.77 -20.51
N ILE A 86 0.90 4.83 -19.67
CA ILE A 86 0.05 4.12 -18.71
C ILE A 86 0.56 4.32 -17.29
N VAL A 87 -0.36 4.52 -16.36
CA VAL A 87 -0.05 4.75 -14.94
C VAL A 87 -0.53 3.56 -14.09
N LEU A 88 0.41 2.96 -13.38
CA LEU A 88 0.22 1.95 -12.36
C LEU A 88 -0.07 2.63 -11.03
N ARG A 89 -1.36 2.76 -10.67
CA ARG A 89 -1.78 3.43 -9.42
C ARG A 89 -1.64 2.46 -8.26
N VAL A 90 -0.75 2.76 -7.31
CA VAL A 90 -0.45 1.91 -6.16
C VAL A 90 -0.75 2.61 -4.84
N PRO A 91 -1.07 1.87 -3.77
CA PRO A 91 -1.13 2.42 -2.41
C PRO A 91 0.17 3.10 -1.99
N VAL A 92 0.08 4.10 -1.11
CA VAL A 92 1.24 4.61 -0.36
C VAL A 92 1.81 3.50 0.52
N GLY A 93 3.14 3.37 0.58
CA GLY A 93 3.86 2.28 1.25
C GLY A 93 4.13 1.07 0.36
N THR A 94 3.88 1.16 -0.95
CA THR A 94 4.19 0.08 -1.90
C THR A 94 5.68 0.10 -2.27
N GLU A 95 6.36 -1.01 -2.07
CA GLU A 95 7.65 -1.30 -2.67
C GLU A 95 7.46 -1.95 -4.03
N ILE A 96 8.19 -1.45 -5.02
CA ILE A 96 8.27 -1.99 -6.37
C ILE A 96 9.62 -2.70 -6.49
N LEU A 97 9.56 -4.01 -6.63
CA LEU A 97 10.70 -4.91 -6.68
C LEU A 97 10.83 -5.49 -8.10
N ASP A 98 12.05 -5.86 -8.47
CA ASP A 98 12.31 -6.58 -9.71
C ASP A 98 11.79 -8.04 -9.63
N GLU A 99 11.93 -8.81 -10.72
CA GLU A 99 11.42 -10.19 -10.82
C GLU A 99 12.00 -11.14 -9.74
N ASP A 100 13.18 -10.80 -9.21
CA ASP A 100 13.88 -11.53 -8.13
C ASP A 100 13.26 -11.34 -6.72
N GLN A 101 12.33 -10.40 -6.54
CA GLN A 101 11.73 -10.01 -5.24
C GLN A 101 12.70 -9.44 -4.19
N GLU A 102 13.95 -9.17 -4.55
CA GLU A 102 14.98 -8.68 -3.65
C GLU A 102 15.44 -7.27 -4.06
N THR A 103 15.59 -7.04 -5.36
CA THR A 103 16.07 -5.78 -5.90
C THR A 103 14.97 -4.72 -5.84
N LEU A 104 15.14 -3.73 -4.96
CA LEU A 104 14.24 -2.60 -4.82
C LEU A 104 14.44 -1.60 -5.96
N ILE A 105 13.42 -1.44 -6.81
CA ILE A 105 13.40 -0.44 -7.89
C ILE A 105 12.92 0.91 -7.34
N ALA A 106 11.84 0.89 -6.56
CA ALA A 106 11.27 2.12 -5.99
C ALA A 106 10.48 1.83 -4.70
N ASP A 107 10.53 2.75 -3.74
CA ASP A 107 9.66 2.78 -2.56
C ASP A 107 8.72 3.99 -2.65
N MET A 108 7.42 3.73 -2.65
CA MET A 108 6.35 4.71 -2.85
C MET A 108 5.90 5.24 -1.50
N THR A 109 6.56 6.28 -0.98
CA THR A 109 6.48 6.73 0.42
C THR A 109 5.45 7.83 0.70
N HIS A 110 5.12 8.64 -0.31
CA HIS A 110 4.19 9.77 -0.17
C HIS A 110 3.20 9.81 -1.32
N ALA A 111 2.03 10.40 -1.06
CA ALA A 111 1.00 10.59 -2.07
C ALA A 111 1.46 11.45 -3.23
N GLY A 112 1.05 11.11 -4.44
CA GLY A 112 1.45 11.78 -5.67
C GLY A 112 2.89 11.50 -6.11
N GLN A 113 3.66 10.72 -5.35
CA GLN A 113 4.98 10.26 -5.79
C GLN A 113 4.82 9.48 -7.09
N SER A 114 5.58 9.85 -8.13
CA SER A 114 5.58 9.14 -9.41
C SER A 114 6.98 8.72 -9.82
N VAL A 115 7.11 7.50 -10.34
CA VAL A 115 8.37 6.91 -10.80
C VAL A 115 8.17 6.28 -12.17
N GLU A 116 9.08 6.56 -13.12
CA GLU A 116 9.08 5.90 -14.43
C GLU A 116 9.69 4.50 -14.31
N LEU A 117 8.90 3.47 -14.61
CA LEU A 117 9.30 2.07 -14.48
C LEU A 117 9.84 1.50 -15.81
N ALA A 118 9.25 1.91 -16.92
CA ALA A 118 9.69 1.55 -18.26
C ALA A 118 9.52 2.73 -19.20
N ARG A 119 10.62 3.19 -19.80
CA ARG A 119 10.64 4.32 -20.72
C ARG A 119 10.20 3.89 -22.11
N GLY A 120 9.28 4.63 -22.72
CA GLY A 120 8.87 4.41 -24.11
C GLY A 120 10.01 4.59 -25.11
N GLY A 121 10.01 3.75 -26.15
CA GLY A 121 11.02 3.78 -27.22
C GLY A 121 10.95 5.07 -28.05
N ASN A 122 12.10 5.58 -28.47
CA ASN A 122 12.14 6.75 -29.35
C ASN A 122 11.65 6.42 -30.75
N GLY A 123 10.97 7.37 -31.39
CA GLY A 123 10.56 7.26 -32.78
C GLY A 123 11.76 7.23 -33.74
N GLY A 124 11.62 6.47 -34.82
CA GLY A 124 12.62 6.34 -35.87
C GLY A 124 12.59 7.54 -36.82
N TRP A 125 13.76 7.99 -37.24
CA TRP A 125 13.87 9.09 -38.20
C TRP A 125 13.46 8.66 -39.61
N GLY A 126 12.60 9.46 -40.25
CA GLY A 126 12.24 9.33 -41.65
C GLY A 126 13.37 9.75 -42.58
N ASN A 127 13.20 9.48 -43.88
CA ASN A 127 14.25 9.81 -44.84
C ASN A 127 14.52 11.31 -44.96
N LEU A 128 13.52 12.17 -44.72
CA LEU A 128 13.69 13.61 -44.71
C LEU A 128 14.79 14.07 -43.72
N HIS A 129 14.89 13.42 -42.56
CA HIS A 129 15.85 13.73 -41.51
C HIS A 129 17.31 13.56 -41.97
N PHE A 130 17.56 12.66 -42.94
CA PHE A 130 18.90 12.36 -43.45
C PHE A 130 19.31 13.22 -44.65
N LYS A 131 18.48 14.20 -45.04
CA LYS A 131 18.78 15.08 -46.17
C LYS A 131 19.92 16.02 -45.79
N THR A 132 20.98 16.01 -46.58
CA THR A 132 22.11 16.96 -46.45
C THR A 132 22.40 17.62 -47.79
N SER A 133 23.29 18.61 -47.81
CA SER A 133 23.73 19.27 -49.05
C SER A 133 24.30 18.26 -50.07
N THR A 134 24.96 17.20 -49.58
CA THR A 134 25.55 16.12 -50.39
C THR A 134 24.64 14.91 -50.58
N ASN A 135 23.64 14.70 -49.71
CA ASN A 135 22.68 13.61 -49.78
C ASN A 135 21.26 14.15 -49.95
N GLN A 136 20.90 14.48 -51.20
CA GLN A 136 19.63 15.16 -51.51
C GLN A 136 18.41 14.22 -51.53
N ALA A 137 18.61 12.91 -51.77
CA ALA A 137 17.55 11.91 -51.90
C ALA A 137 17.84 10.64 -51.07
N PRO A 138 17.98 10.76 -49.73
CA PRO A 138 18.17 9.62 -48.83
C PRO A 138 17.06 8.57 -49.01
N ARG A 139 17.46 7.30 -49.14
CA ARG A 139 16.57 6.13 -49.28
C ARG A 139 16.54 5.25 -48.02
N ARG A 140 16.94 5.81 -46.89
CA ARG A 140 16.95 5.13 -45.59
C ARG A 140 16.04 5.85 -44.60
N ALA A 141 15.45 5.08 -43.69
CA ALA A 141 14.81 5.54 -42.48
C ALA A 141 15.28 4.64 -41.34
N ASN A 142 15.26 5.15 -40.11
CA ASN A 142 15.53 4.34 -38.93
C ASN A 142 14.23 3.70 -38.45
N PRO A 143 14.27 2.45 -37.97
CA PRO A 143 13.17 1.90 -37.19
C PRO A 143 13.02 2.66 -35.88
N GLY A 144 11.83 2.60 -35.28
CA GLY A 144 11.65 3.02 -33.90
C GLY A 144 12.41 2.10 -32.94
N GLN A 145 12.72 2.61 -31.75
CA GLN A 145 13.32 1.79 -30.70
C GLN A 145 12.28 0.86 -30.07
N ASP A 146 12.70 -0.34 -29.71
CA ASP A 146 11.84 -1.30 -29.03
C ASP A 146 11.39 -0.78 -27.66
N GLY A 147 10.20 -1.21 -27.23
CA GLY A 147 9.72 -0.99 -25.88
C GLY A 147 10.48 -1.85 -24.86
N VAL A 148 10.48 -1.41 -23.60
CA VAL A 148 11.02 -2.16 -22.48
C VAL A 148 9.91 -2.98 -21.83
N GLU A 149 10.14 -4.27 -21.68
CA GLU A 149 9.25 -5.19 -20.97
C GLU A 149 9.90 -5.64 -19.65
N ARG A 150 9.14 -5.63 -18.57
CA ARG A 150 9.59 -6.09 -17.25
C ARG A 150 8.46 -6.79 -16.49
N THR A 151 8.85 -7.78 -15.70
CA THR A 151 7.99 -8.34 -14.65
C THR A 151 8.38 -7.70 -13.34
N LEU A 152 7.42 -7.15 -12.61
CA LEU A 152 7.64 -6.51 -11.33
C LEU A 152 6.82 -7.17 -10.22
N TRP A 153 7.34 -7.10 -9.00
CA TRP A 153 6.61 -7.46 -7.80
C TRP A 153 6.27 -6.21 -7.00
N LEU A 154 4.98 -6.03 -6.73
CA LEU A 154 4.47 -5.00 -5.85
C LEU A 154 4.30 -5.61 -4.47
N ARG A 155 5.04 -5.10 -3.49
CA ARG A 155 4.92 -5.48 -2.08
C ARG A 155 4.42 -4.30 -1.29
N LEU A 156 3.19 -4.38 -0.81
CA LEU A 156 2.65 -3.38 0.09
C LEU A 156 3.24 -3.64 1.48
N LYS A 157 4.00 -2.68 2.01
CA LYS A 157 4.35 -2.69 3.44
C LYS A 157 3.05 -2.51 4.20
N LEU A 158 2.51 -3.61 4.74
CA LEU A 158 1.29 -3.58 5.53
C LEU A 158 1.45 -2.60 6.69
N ILE A 159 0.45 -1.76 6.86
CA ILE A 159 0.34 -0.86 8.01
C ILE A 159 -0.96 -1.26 8.67
N ALA A 160 -0.87 -1.85 9.85
CA ALA A 160 -2.01 -1.84 10.74
C ALA A 160 -2.20 -0.39 11.21
N ASP A 161 -3.43 0.10 11.22
CA ASP A 161 -3.72 1.44 11.73
C ASP A 161 -3.60 1.45 13.26
N VAL A 162 -3.96 0.32 13.88
CA VAL A 162 -3.93 0.09 15.33
C VAL A 162 -3.13 -1.17 15.65
N GLY A 163 -2.21 -1.05 16.61
CA GLY A 163 -1.51 -2.20 17.20
C GLY A 163 -2.05 -2.54 18.59
N LEU A 164 -2.36 -3.81 18.85
CA LEU A 164 -2.82 -4.28 20.17
C LEU A 164 -1.65 -4.68 21.05
N LEU A 165 -1.67 -4.17 22.28
CA LEU A 165 -0.72 -4.47 23.34
C LEU A 165 -1.44 -5.02 24.56
N GLY A 166 -0.73 -5.84 25.33
CA GLY A 166 -1.23 -6.46 26.54
C GLY A 166 -0.60 -7.82 26.76
N LEU A 167 -0.57 -8.24 28.02
CA LEU A 167 -0.09 -9.54 28.45
C LEU A 167 -0.89 -10.69 27.79
N PRO A 168 -0.34 -11.92 27.81
CA PRO A 168 -1.13 -13.11 27.54
C PRO A 168 -2.44 -13.07 28.35
N ASN A 169 -3.56 -13.37 27.71
CA ASN A 169 -4.92 -13.34 28.31
C ASN A 169 -5.52 -11.96 28.63
N ALA A 170 -4.88 -10.84 28.27
CA ALA A 170 -5.50 -9.50 28.36
C ALA A 170 -6.76 -9.33 27.48
N GLY A 171 -7.05 -10.31 26.62
CA GLY A 171 -8.25 -10.35 25.77
C GLY A 171 -8.03 -9.74 24.38
N LYS A 172 -6.79 -9.67 23.89
CA LYS A 172 -6.44 -9.17 22.54
C LYS A 172 -7.18 -9.91 21.41
N SER A 173 -7.13 -11.24 21.42
CA SER A 173 -7.85 -12.07 20.45
C SER A 173 -9.37 -11.93 20.55
N THR A 174 -9.90 -11.81 21.78
CA THR A 174 -11.33 -11.57 22.02
C THR A 174 -11.76 -10.21 21.48
N PHE A 175 -10.96 -9.16 21.69
CA PHE A 175 -11.19 -7.84 21.10
C PHE A 175 -11.25 -7.91 19.57
N LEU A 176 -10.27 -8.56 18.92
CA LEU A 176 -10.27 -8.73 17.46
C LEU A 176 -11.49 -9.51 16.97
N ALA A 177 -11.87 -10.58 17.67
CA ALA A 177 -13.03 -11.39 17.30
C ALA A 177 -14.35 -10.61 17.43
N ALA A 178 -14.50 -9.80 18.48
CA ALA A 178 -15.69 -9.01 18.75
C ALA A 178 -15.86 -7.80 17.82
N THR A 179 -14.75 -7.20 17.37
CA THR A 179 -14.75 -5.95 16.58
C THR A 179 -14.69 -6.17 15.07
N SER A 180 -14.24 -7.35 14.63
CA SER A 180 -14.00 -7.61 13.22
C SER A 180 -15.27 -8.08 12.50
N ASN A 181 -15.76 -7.28 11.54
CA ASN A 181 -16.93 -7.61 10.69
C ASN A 181 -16.71 -8.87 9.83
N ALA A 182 -15.47 -9.32 9.71
CA ALA A 182 -15.08 -10.61 9.15
C ALA A 182 -14.24 -11.36 10.19
N ARG A 183 -14.39 -12.69 10.34
CA ARG A 183 -13.55 -13.47 11.28
C ARG A 183 -12.07 -13.08 11.16
N PRO A 184 -11.33 -12.91 12.28
CA PRO A 184 -9.90 -12.61 12.26
C PRO A 184 -9.20 -13.53 11.27
N LYS A 185 -8.42 -12.95 10.35
CA LYS A 185 -7.66 -13.74 9.39
C LYS A 185 -6.27 -13.91 9.96
N ILE A 186 -5.90 -15.16 10.21
CA ILE A 186 -4.51 -15.55 10.42
C ILE A 186 -3.80 -15.29 9.08
N ALA A 187 -2.78 -14.45 9.11
CA ALA A 187 -2.06 -14.07 7.91
C ALA A 187 -0.65 -14.68 7.96
N ASP A 188 -0.36 -15.52 6.97
CA ASP A 188 0.91 -16.22 6.85
C ASP A 188 1.90 -15.35 6.08
N TYR A 189 2.51 -14.40 6.79
CA TYR A 189 3.47 -13.48 6.18
C TYR A 189 4.85 -14.13 6.02
N PRO A 190 5.51 -13.99 4.85
CA PRO A 190 6.81 -14.62 4.58
C PRO A 190 7.96 -14.16 5.51
N PHE A 191 7.73 -13.11 6.30
CA PHE A 191 8.71 -12.45 7.15
C PHE A 191 8.41 -12.55 8.65
N THR A 192 7.37 -13.29 9.05
CA THR A 192 7.02 -13.48 10.46
C THR A 192 7.22 -14.95 10.85
N THR A 193 7.89 -15.22 11.97
CA THR A 193 7.92 -16.55 12.59
C THR A 193 6.66 -16.84 13.41
N LEU A 194 5.92 -15.80 13.80
CA LEU A 194 4.65 -15.86 14.51
C LEU A 194 3.58 -15.21 13.63
N HIS A 195 2.52 -15.95 13.29
CA HIS A 195 1.41 -15.47 12.47
C HIS A 195 0.61 -14.40 13.24
N PRO A 196 0.65 -13.11 12.86
CA PRO A 196 -0.11 -12.09 13.57
C PRO A 196 -1.59 -12.21 13.23
N ASN A 197 -2.44 -11.94 14.23
CA ASN A 197 -3.88 -11.88 14.03
C ASN A 197 -4.28 -10.49 13.54
N LEU A 198 -4.89 -10.41 12.35
CA LEU A 198 -5.39 -9.16 11.77
C LEU A 198 -6.92 -9.17 11.74
N GLY A 199 -7.50 -8.03 12.10
CA GLY A 199 -8.94 -7.76 12.04
C GLY A 199 -9.24 -6.47 11.28
N VAL A 200 -10.34 -6.46 10.53
CA VAL A 200 -10.87 -5.23 9.93
C VAL A 200 -12.04 -4.78 10.75
N VAL A 201 -11.90 -3.62 11.37
CA VAL A 201 -12.88 -3.08 12.30
C VAL A 201 -13.60 -1.92 11.63
N GLY A 202 -14.94 -1.93 11.73
CA GLY A 202 -15.80 -0.88 11.17
C GLY A 202 -16.58 -0.15 12.26
N ILE A 203 -16.49 1.18 12.30
CA ILE A 203 -17.23 2.03 13.23
C ILE A 203 -17.68 3.32 12.53
N ASP A 204 -18.91 3.79 12.78
CA ASP A 204 -19.46 5.06 12.26
C ASP A 204 -19.26 5.25 10.74
N GLY A 205 -19.37 4.17 9.96
CA GLY A 205 -19.22 4.21 8.50
C GLY A 205 -17.78 4.31 7.99
N VAL A 206 -16.77 4.12 8.86
CA VAL A 206 -15.37 3.98 8.48
C VAL A 206 -14.78 2.62 8.89
N GLU A 207 -13.80 2.14 8.14
CA GLU A 207 -13.06 0.90 8.44
C GLU A 207 -11.56 1.16 8.59
N PHE A 208 -10.92 0.45 9.50
CA PHE A 208 -9.47 0.47 9.72
C PHE A 208 -8.95 -0.93 10.12
N VAL A 209 -7.63 -1.13 10.00
CA VAL A 209 -6.98 -2.42 10.25
C VAL A 209 -6.37 -2.45 11.65
N VAL A 210 -6.67 -3.50 12.40
CA VAL A 210 -6.11 -3.76 13.73
C VAL A 210 -5.23 -5.01 13.66
N ALA A 211 -4.01 -4.91 14.18
CA ALA A 211 -3.09 -6.04 14.31
C ALA A 211 -2.83 -6.38 15.78
N ASP A 212 -2.85 -7.67 16.10
CA ASP A 212 -2.28 -8.16 17.35
C ASP A 212 -0.74 -8.13 17.28
N ILE A 213 -0.11 -7.54 18.29
CA ILE A 213 1.35 -7.54 18.44
C ILE A 213 1.67 -8.71 19.40
N PRO A 214 2.09 -9.88 18.89
CA PRO A 214 2.60 -10.94 19.73
C PRO A 214 3.85 -10.47 20.49
N GLY A 215 4.03 -11.01 21.70
CA GLY A 215 4.97 -10.58 22.74
C GLY A 215 6.22 -9.88 22.23
N LEU A 216 6.37 -8.61 22.63
CA LEU A 216 7.46 -7.73 22.19
C LEU A 216 8.85 -8.26 22.59
N ILE A 217 8.93 -9.14 23.60
CA ILE A 217 10.21 -9.63 24.14
C ILE A 217 10.38 -11.15 24.29
N GLU A 218 9.32 -11.97 24.26
CA GLU A 218 9.47 -13.44 24.28
C GLU A 218 10.00 -13.94 22.92
N GLY A 219 11.29 -13.71 22.65
CA GLY A 219 12.00 -14.18 21.45
C GLY A 219 12.75 -13.10 20.64
N ALA A 220 12.62 -11.81 20.98
CA ALA A 220 13.33 -10.74 20.28
C ALA A 220 14.85 -10.75 20.54
N HIS A 221 15.28 -11.32 21.67
CA HIS A 221 16.70 -11.41 22.05
C HIS A 221 17.50 -12.54 21.37
N GLU A 222 16.87 -13.47 20.62
CA GLU A 222 17.58 -14.60 19.98
C GLU A 222 18.14 -14.31 18.57
N GLY A 223 18.30 -13.03 18.19
CA GLY A 223 19.32 -12.64 17.21
C GLY A 223 19.09 -13.08 15.75
N ARG A 224 17.84 -13.26 15.32
CA ARG A 224 17.49 -13.37 13.89
C ARG A 224 16.62 -12.17 13.54
N GLY A 225 17.08 -11.27 12.66
CA GLY A 225 16.48 -9.96 12.28
C GLY A 225 15.04 -9.98 11.74
N ILE A 226 14.14 -10.62 12.46
CA ILE A 226 12.73 -10.94 12.21
C ILE A 226 11.88 -10.02 13.10
N GLY A 227 12.32 -9.77 14.34
CA GLY A 227 11.73 -8.79 15.25
C GLY A 227 11.74 -7.38 14.68
N ASP A 228 12.88 -6.90 14.17
CA ASP A 228 13.01 -5.56 13.59
C ASP A 228 12.09 -5.32 12.39
N ARG A 229 11.87 -6.35 11.56
CA ARG A 229 10.96 -6.23 10.40
C ARG A 229 9.52 -6.14 10.86
N PHE A 230 9.03 -7.07 11.68
CA PHE A 230 7.65 -7.05 12.18
C PHE A 230 7.35 -5.78 13.00
N LEU A 231 8.26 -5.41 13.90
CA LEU A 231 8.10 -4.26 14.77
C LEU A 231 8.22 -2.93 14.00
N GLY A 232 9.01 -2.88 12.91
CA GLY A 232 8.96 -1.77 11.97
C GLY A 232 7.59 -1.54 11.30
N HIS A 233 6.72 -2.57 11.24
CA HIS A 233 5.31 -2.41 10.80
C HIS A 233 4.45 -1.84 11.93
N VAL A 234 4.69 -2.26 13.18
CA VAL A 234 4.03 -1.73 14.37
C VAL A 234 4.39 -0.25 14.58
N GLU A 235 5.63 0.14 14.31
CA GLU A 235 6.08 1.53 14.37
C GLU A 235 5.31 2.45 13.41
N ARG A 236 4.63 1.90 12.39
CA ARG A 236 3.78 2.67 11.45
C ARG A 236 2.32 2.75 11.87
N CYS A 237 1.92 2.07 12.95
CA CYS A 237 0.58 2.22 13.54
C CYS A 237 0.36 3.69 13.91
N ALA A 238 -0.85 4.18 13.65
CA ALA A 238 -1.24 5.52 14.06
C ALA A 238 -1.37 5.59 15.59
N VAL A 239 -1.86 4.51 16.20
CA VAL A 239 -2.13 4.41 17.63
C VAL A 239 -1.93 3.00 18.15
N LEU A 240 -1.53 2.87 19.42
CA LEU A 240 -1.43 1.60 20.13
C LEU A 240 -2.60 1.47 21.12
N LEU A 241 -3.29 0.33 21.11
CA LEU A 241 -4.33 -0.01 22.08
C LEU A 241 -3.73 -0.93 23.14
N HIS A 242 -3.59 -0.45 24.37
CA HIS A 242 -3.07 -1.23 25.48
C HIS A 242 -4.23 -1.79 26.32
N LEU A 243 -4.48 -3.09 26.16
CA LEU A 243 -5.46 -3.84 26.93
C LEU A 243 -4.83 -4.39 28.21
N VAL A 244 -5.46 -4.09 29.35
CA VAL A 244 -5.09 -4.60 30.68
C VAL A 244 -6.26 -5.40 31.24
N ASP A 245 -6.00 -6.57 31.80
CA ASP A 245 -7.02 -7.44 32.36
C ASP A 245 -7.51 -6.90 33.71
N ALA A 246 -8.82 -6.61 33.83
CA ALA A 246 -9.42 -6.14 35.07
C ALA A 246 -9.49 -7.20 36.17
N THR A 247 -9.48 -8.49 35.80
CA THR A 247 -9.49 -9.60 36.77
C THR A 247 -8.11 -9.93 37.32
N SER A 248 -7.06 -9.26 36.83
CA SER A 248 -5.70 -9.45 37.33
C SER A 248 -5.58 -8.88 38.74
N GLU A 249 -4.90 -9.60 39.62
CA GLU A 249 -4.53 -9.08 40.95
C GLU A 249 -3.40 -8.05 40.88
N THR A 250 -2.74 -7.93 39.73
CA THR A 250 -1.52 -7.13 39.53
C THR A 250 -1.67 -6.09 38.41
N ILE A 251 -2.83 -5.44 38.31
CA ILE A 251 -3.18 -4.49 37.22
C ILE A 251 -2.09 -3.44 36.97
N ALA A 252 -1.63 -2.75 38.03
CA ALA A 252 -0.60 -1.74 37.88
C ALA A 252 0.76 -2.31 37.45
N GLN A 253 1.08 -3.54 37.83
CA GLN A 253 2.31 -4.22 37.43
C GLN A 253 2.23 -4.68 35.97
N ASP A 254 1.11 -5.28 35.56
CA ASP A 254 0.87 -5.73 34.19
C ASP A 254 1.04 -4.59 33.19
N TYR A 255 0.48 -3.43 33.54
CA TYR A 255 0.65 -2.20 32.77
C TYR A 255 2.13 -1.78 32.66
N ARG A 256 2.87 -1.79 33.77
CA ARG A 256 4.30 -1.41 33.80
C ARG A 256 5.18 -2.41 33.08
N THR A 257 4.85 -3.70 33.12
CA THR A 257 5.58 -4.75 32.39
C THR A 257 5.56 -4.42 30.90
N ILE A 258 4.38 -4.20 30.31
CA ILE A 258 4.23 -3.84 28.89
C ILE A 258 4.96 -2.53 28.55
N LEU A 259 4.98 -1.54 29.45
CA LEU A 259 5.78 -0.33 29.25
C LEU A 259 7.27 -0.63 29.21
N GLY A 260 7.77 -1.44 30.15
CA GLY A 260 9.16 -1.88 30.15
C GLY A 260 9.52 -2.63 28.87
N GLU A 261 8.61 -3.43 28.33
CA GLU A 261 8.82 -4.11 27.03
C GLU A 261 8.96 -3.12 25.87
N LEU A 262 8.10 -2.10 25.82
CA LEU A 262 8.15 -1.05 24.81
C LEU A 262 9.42 -0.20 24.91
N GLU A 263 9.83 0.15 26.13
CA GLU A 263 11.05 0.93 26.38
C GLU A 263 12.32 0.14 26.06
N ALA A 264 12.37 -1.14 26.44
CA ALA A 264 13.50 -2.03 26.17
C ALA A 264 13.72 -2.28 24.67
N TYR A 265 12.65 -2.26 23.88
CA TYR A 265 12.75 -2.35 22.42
C TYR A 265 13.39 -1.09 21.80
N GLY A 266 13.10 0.08 22.36
CA GLY A 266 13.60 1.36 21.84
C GLY A 266 12.89 1.82 20.57
N GLY A 267 13.48 2.80 19.87
CA GLY A 267 12.92 3.35 18.64
C GLY A 267 11.77 4.34 18.87
N ARG A 268 10.93 4.55 17.84
CA ARG A 268 9.82 5.53 17.89
C ARG A 268 8.55 4.94 18.50
N LEU A 269 8.56 3.67 18.91
CA LEU A 269 7.37 2.95 19.36
C LEU A 269 6.91 3.40 20.76
N ALA A 270 7.85 3.69 21.67
CA ALA A 270 7.54 4.19 23.01
C ALA A 270 6.85 5.56 22.98
N ASP A 271 7.19 6.40 21.99
CA ASP A 271 6.63 7.75 21.79
C ASP A 271 5.25 7.74 21.10
N ARG A 272 4.75 6.58 20.66
CA ARG A 272 3.47 6.49 19.96
C ARG A 272 2.30 6.79 20.89
N ALA A 273 1.28 7.43 20.30
CA ALA A 273 0.02 7.66 20.98
C ALA A 273 -0.58 6.32 21.43
N ARG A 274 -0.95 6.25 22.71
CA ARG A 274 -1.44 5.03 23.34
C ARG A 274 -2.79 5.30 24.00
N ILE A 275 -3.74 4.39 23.78
CA ILE A 275 -5.03 4.36 24.47
C ILE A 275 -4.99 3.18 25.42
N THR A 276 -5.12 3.45 26.72
CA THR A 276 -5.15 2.41 27.75
C THR A 276 -6.58 2.03 28.06
N VAL A 277 -6.82 0.72 28.09
CA VAL A 277 -8.15 0.14 28.22
C VAL A 277 -8.13 -0.99 29.23
N LEU A 278 -9.00 -0.88 30.23
CA LEU A 278 -9.31 -1.92 31.19
C LEU A 278 -10.34 -2.87 30.57
N ASN A 279 -9.95 -4.12 30.32
CA ASN A 279 -10.77 -5.14 29.66
C ASN A 279 -11.31 -6.17 30.65
N LYS A 280 -12.35 -6.93 30.26
CA LYS A 280 -13.05 -7.93 31.09
C LYS A 280 -13.81 -7.37 32.29
N ILE A 281 -14.34 -6.14 32.17
CA ILE A 281 -15.13 -5.54 33.25
C ILE A 281 -16.40 -6.34 33.58
N ASP A 282 -16.90 -7.16 32.65
CA ASP A 282 -18.05 -8.05 32.85
C ASP A 282 -17.87 -9.05 34.00
N ALA A 283 -16.63 -9.36 34.37
CA ALA A 283 -16.31 -10.26 35.47
C ALA A 283 -16.28 -9.58 36.86
N LEU A 284 -16.44 -8.26 36.93
CA LEU A 284 -16.34 -7.46 38.15
C LEU A 284 -17.66 -6.75 38.47
N ASP A 285 -17.93 -6.54 39.76
CA ASP A 285 -19.00 -5.66 40.23
C ASP A 285 -18.61 -4.17 40.14
N ASP A 286 -19.56 -3.26 40.37
CA ASP A 286 -19.34 -1.82 40.18
C ASP A 286 -18.25 -1.24 41.11
N GLU A 287 -18.11 -1.77 42.32
CA GLU A 287 -17.12 -1.30 43.29
C GLU A 287 -15.72 -1.77 42.89
N GLN A 288 -15.60 -3.03 42.49
CA GLN A 288 -14.37 -3.62 41.96
C GLN A 288 -13.94 -2.93 40.65
N ARG A 289 -14.88 -2.64 39.74
CA ARG A 289 -14.61 -1.90 38.50
C ARG A 289 -14.01 -0.53 38.78
N ALA A 290 -14.60 0.21 39.74
CA ALA A 290 -14.12 1.52 40.13
C ALA A 290 -12.70 1.47 40.75
N ALA A 291 -12.45 0.49 41.62
CA ALA A 291 -11.15 0.29 42.23
C ALA A 291 -10.07 -0.07 41.20
N ALA A 292 -10.33 -1.05 40.34
CA ALA A 292 -9.42 -1.49 39.27
C ALA A 292 -9.10 -0.35 38.29
N ARG A 293 -10.11 0.45 37.94
CA ARG A 293 -9.92 1.64 37.09
C ARG A 293 -9.05 2.70 37.76
N ALA A 294 -9.31 3.00 39.03
CA ALA A 294 -8.52 3.99 39.78
C ALA A 294 -7.05 3.56 39.91
N GLU A 295 -6.81 2.27 40.15
CA GLU A 295 -5.45 1.70 40.19
C GLU A 295 -4.73 1.88 38.84
N LEU A 296 -5.39 1.55 37.74
CA LEU A 296 -4.81 1.68 36.40
C LEU A 296 -4.62 3.14 35.99
N GLU A 297 -5.55 4.04 36.32
CA GLU A 297 -5.42 5.48 36.06
C GLU A 297 -4.23 6.07 36.83
N ALA A 298 -4.00 5.63 38.07
CA ALA A 298 -2.84 6.04 38.86
C ALA A 298 -1.52 5.55 38.24
N ALA A 299 -1.49 4.33 37.71
CA ALA A 299 -0.32 3.76 37.04
C ALA A 299 -0.05 4.43 35.68
N ALA A 300 -1.10 4.65 34.88
CA ALA A 300 -1.01 5.21 33.53
C ALA A 300 -0.85 6.72 33.49
N ARG A 301 -1.20 7.42 34.59
CA ARG A 301 -1.24 8.89 34.69
C ARG A 301 -2.04 9.52 33.56
N GLY A 302 -3.17 8.92 33.21
CA GLY A 302 -3.97 9.31 32.06
C GLY A 302 -5.35 8.68 32.05
N GLN A 303 -6.15 9.04 31.04
CA GLN A 303 -7.49 8.52 30.89
C GLN A 303 -7.47 7.02 30.54
N VAL A 304 -8.20 6.24 31.31
CA VAL A 304 -8.43 4.81 31.07
C VAL A 304 -9.86 4.62 30.59
N LEU A 305 -10.04 3.93 29.46
CA LEU A 305 -11.35 3.46 29.02
C LEU A 305 -11.60 2.08 29.62
N ALA A 306 -12.87 1.71 29.75
CA ALA A 306 -13.27 0.40 30.25
C ALA A 306 -14.09 -0.30 29.18
N MET A 307 -13.85 -1.61 28.99
CA MET A 307 -14.62 -2.42 28.06
C MET A 307 -14.70 -3.89 28.46
N SER A 308 -15.58 -4.61 27.77
CA SER A 308 -15.65 -6.06 27.78
C SER A 308 -15.74 -6.56 26.34
N GLY A 309 -14.70 -7.30 25.91
CA GLY A 309 -14.73 -7.97 24.61
C GLY A 309 -15.79 -9.08 24.52
N ALA A 310 -16.23 -9.63 25.66
CA ALA A 310 -17.21 -10.72 25.69
C ALA A 310 -18.65 -10.23 25.64
N SER A 311 -18.99 -9.19 26.41
CA SER A 311 -20.35 -8.61 26.45
C SER A 311 -20.56 -7.52 25.39
N GLY A 312 -19.48 -6.92 24.87
CA GLY A 312 -19.53 -5.77 23.98
C GLY A 312 -19.67 -4.42 24.69
N GLU A 313 -19.76 -4.40 26.02
CA GLU A 313 -19.80 -3.17 26.82
C GLU A 313 -18.54 -2.33 26.59
N GLY A 314 -18.68 -1.02 26.38
CA GLY A 314 -17.55 -0.09 26.22
C GLY A 314 -16.79 -0.19 24.88
N LEU A 315 -17.13 -1.16 24.03
CA LEU A 315 -16.39 -1.43 22.79
C LEU A 315 -16.53 -0.27 21.80
N THR A 316 -17.72 0.31 21.69
CA THR A 316 -18.02 1.41 20.76
C THR A 316 -17.21 2.66 21.13
N GLU A 317 -17.09 2.99 22.42
CA GLU A 317 -16.30 4.11 22.91
C GLU A 317 -14.82 3.92 22.58
N VAL A 318 -14.29 2.72 22.80
CA VAL A 318 -12.89 2.39 22.46
C VAL A 318 -12.64 2.53 20.96
N LEU A 319 -13.54 2.00 20.11
CA LEU A 319 -13.41 2.11 18.65
C LEU A 319 -13.48 3.55 18.16
N ARG A 320 -14.34 4.39 18.76
CA ARG A 320 -14.42 5.83 18.46
C ARG A 320 -13.16 6.58 18.89
N ALA A 321 -12.61 6.24 20.05
CA ALA A 321 -11.37 6.83 20.53
C ALA A 321 -10.19 6.47 19.62
N LEU A 322 -10.11 5.21 19.17
CA LEU A 322 -9.12 4.77 18.17
C LEU A 322 -9.30 5.51 16.85
N ARG A 323 -10.52 5.59 16.33
CA ARG A 323 -10.83 6.33 15.10
C ARG A 323 -10.34 7.77 15.14
N HIS A 324 -10.52 8.48 16.26
CA HIS A 324 -10.08 9.87 16.39
C HIS A 324 -8.54 10.02 16.35
N ARG A 325 -7.79 8.96 16.64
CA ARG A 325 -6.32 8.95 16.59
C ARG A 325 -5.76 8.48 15.26
N ILE A 326 -6.60 7.94 14.37
CA ILE A 326 -6.21 7.52 13.03
C ILE A 326 -6.44 8.71 12.08
N ASP A 327 -5.44 9.04 11.27
CA ASP A 327 -5.55 10.09 10.26
C ASP A 327 -6.74 9.84 9.32
N ALA A 328 -7.43 10.91 8.93
CA ALA A 328 -8.63 10.82 8.10
C ALA A 328 -8.39 10.06 6.77
N ASP A 329 -7.17 10.11 6.26
CA ASP A 329 -6.76 9.47 5.00
C ASP A 329 -6.56 7.96 5.12
N ARG A 330 -6.34 7.45 6.34
CA ARG A 330 -6.24 6.02 6.65
C ARG A 330 -7.61 5.38 6.91
N LEU A 331 -8.62 6.18 7.24
CA LEU A 331 -9.99 5.72 7.48
C LEU A 331 -10.69 5.39 6.15
N ARG A 332 -11.02 4.12 5.91
CA ARG A 332 -11.79 3.72 4.72
C ARG A 332 -13.23 4.14 4.89
N LYS A 333 -13.76 5.01 4.04
CA LYS A 333 -15.22 5.26 4.01
C LYS A 333 -15.91 4.01 3.49
N ARG A 334 -16.83 3.44 4.28
CA ARG A 334 -17.67 2.34 3.84
C ARG A 334 -18.47 2.84 2.63
N PRO A 335 -18.38 2.20 1.45
CA PRO A 335 -19.21 2.61 0.33
C PRO A 335 -20.67 2.54 0.80
N ALA A 336 -21.41 3.64 0.59
CA ALA A 336 -22.85 3.64 0.85
C ALA A 336 -23.40 2.40 0.14
N ALA A 337 -24.05 1.51 0.89
CA ALA A 337 -24.73 0.38 0.29
C ALA A 337 -25.66 0.98 -0.77
N LYS A 338 -25.38 0.71 -2.05
CA LYS A 338 -26.37 0.99 -3.08
C LYS A 338 -27.58 0.20 -2.63
N ALA A 339 -28.61 0.91 -2.20
CA ALA A 339 -29.93 0.33 -2.05
C ALA A 339 -30.26 -0.22 -3.44
N GLU A 340 -30.01 -1.51 -3.65
CA GLU A 340 -30.59 -2.18 -4.79
C GLU A 340 -32.10 -1.99 -4.62
N PRO A 341 -32.79 -1.38 -5.60
CA PRO A 341 -34.22 -1.31 -5.53
C PRO A 341 -34.72 -2.74 -5.41
N TRP A 342 -35.44 -3.03 -4.32
CA TRP A 342 -36.19 -4.26 -4.17
C TRP A 342 -36.95 -4.53 -5.47
N ARG A 343 -36.67 -5.67 -6.11
CA ARG A 343 -37.42 -6.14 -7.27
C ARG A 343 -38.29 -7.32 -6.81
N PRO A 344 -39.61 -7.28 -7.09
CA PRO A 344 -40.54 -8.34 -6.70
C PRO A 344 -40.16 -9.72 -7.22
#